data_AF-A0A848ZCF1-F1
#
_entry.id   AF-A0A848ZCF1-F1
#
_cell.length_a   1.000
_cell.length_b   1.000
_cell.length_c   1.000
_cell.angle_alpha   90.00
_cell.angle_beta   90.00
_cell.angle_gamma   90.00
#
_symmetry.space_group_name_H-M   'P 1'
#
loop_
_entity.id
_entity.type
_entity.pdbx_description
1 polymer ?
#
loop_
_entity_poly.entity_id
_entity_poly.type
_entity_poly.pdbx_seq_one_letter_code
_entity_poly.pdbx_strand_id
1 'polypeptide(L)'
;MDFNLNVLTKIGKEEDIEPIKEAIRQGILVNPRGMEPLGAKGLFEVMTDKYKGQLSEDTVKHTPWTRQFHTRSATDPNGEAIEDLVAWTEKHWEGLVLKPAHGYSGHGIFVGYKQENPKKHVQTALDAGDYIVQQLVPLGLWSEQSTWPILEERSLFLKEWQTDFRCFITDEGLQGFLARFGGVPTNVGSGGGIQPLAILKNDMRPRVAVEKINEGLLKLGYEAFVEIQNEVNKKAIEMGFTYLLGPIMISLRPRLLTTDHIGELRQYARNLWQDALKLEELWRGGELDDLVQVGPEERELALKQPWRGSPALMVSDGLFSFGADLMNG
;
A
#
# COMPACT_ATOMS: atom_id res chain seq x y z
N MET A 1 1.68 3.41 -21.74
CA MET A 1 1.23 2.01 -21.63
C MET A 1 1.72 1.51 -20.28
N ASP A 2 0.81 1.07 -19.42
CA ASP A 2 1.14 0.55 -18.09
C ASP A 2 0.95 -0.97 -18.07
N PHE A 3 2.06 -1.69 -18.07
CA PHE A 3 2.13 -3.13 -17.89
C PHE A 3 3.49 -3.46 -17.29
N ASN A 4 3.54 -4.49 -16.46
CA ASN A 4 4.79 -4.99 -15.88
C ASN A 4 5.63 -5.68 -16.96
N LEU A 5 6.95 -5.67 -16.80
CA LEU A 5 7.92 -6.39 -17.62
C LEU A 5 7.59 -7.88 -17.71
N ASN A 6 7.17 -8.53 -16.62
CA ASN A 6 6.77 -9.94 -16.67
C ASN A 6 5.54 -10.20 -17.57
N VAL A 7 4.63 -9.23 -17.68
CA VAL A 7 3.49 -9.29 -18.61
C VAL A 7 3.97 -9.04 -20.02
N LEU A 8 4.86 -8.07 -20.23
CA LEU A 8 5.46 -7.79 -21.53
C LEU A 8 6.20 -9.02 -22.09
N THR A 9 7.06 -9.65 -21.29
CA THR A 9 7.81 -10.85 -21.69
C THR A 9 6.87 -12.03 -21.98
N LYS A 10 5.76 -12.15 -21.23
CA LYS A 10 4.72 -13.15 -21.52
C LYS A 10 4.03 -12.88 -22.86
N ILE A 11 3.66 -11.63 -23.15
CA ILE A 11 3.06 -11.23 -24.43
C ILE A 11 4.03 -11.50 -25.59
N GLY A 12 5.32 -11.21 -25.39
CA GLY A 12 6.38 -11.42 -26.38
C GLY A 12 6.61 -12.88 -26.81
N LYS A 13 5.96 -13.84 -26.14
CA LYS A 13 5.96 -15.26 -26.56
C LYS A 13 5.01 -15.52 -27.73
N GLU A 14 3.97 -14.70 -27.88
CA GLU A 14 2.90 -14.89 -28.87
C GLU A 14 2.84 -13.73 -29.87
N GLU A 15 3.27 -12.53 -29.47
CA GLU A 15 3.14 -11.30 -30.25
C GLU A 15 4.50 -10.61 -30.45
N ASP A 16 4.62 -9.83 -31.52
CA ASP A 16 5.80 -8.99 -31.76
C ASP A 16 5.81 -7.78 -30.81
N ILE A 17 6.75 -7.79 -29.87
CA ILE A 17 6.97 -6.71 -28.90
C ILE A 17 8.20 -5.84 -29.22
N GLU A 18 8.85 -6.02 -30.37
CA GLU A 18 10.03 -5.21 -30.77
C GLU A 18 9.75 -3.69 -30.77
N PRO A 19 8.57 -3.19 -31.21
CA PRO A 19 8.27 -1.75 -31.10
C PRO A 19 8.30 -1.24 -29.66
N ILE A 20 7.89 -2.06 -28.68
CA ILE A 20 7.94 -1.71 -27.26
C ILE A 20 9.36 -1.76 -26.73
N LYS A 21 10.14 -2.78 -27.10
CA LYS A 21 11.56 -2.88 -26.71
C LYS A 21 12.36 -1.70 -27.25
N GLU A 22 12.06 -1.25 -28.46
CA GLU A 22 12.65 -0.07 -29.07
C GLU A 22 12.24 1.21 -28.32
N ALA A 23 10.97 1.34 -27.92
CA ALA A 23 10.51 2.46 -27.09
C ALA A 23 11.22 2.51 -25.71
N ILE A 24 11.47 1.34 -25.09
CA ILE A 24 12.27 1.22 -23.87
C ILE A 24 13.70 1.71 -24.14
N ARG A 25 14.34 1.23 -25.22
CA ARG A 25 15.70 1.60 -25.61
C ARG A 25 15.84 3.10 -25.90
N GLN A 26 14.82 3.72 -26.50
CA GLN A 26 14.78 5.17 -26.76
C GLN A 26 14.44 6.00 -25.52
N GLY A 27 13.98 5.37 -24.43
CA GLY A 27 13.64 6.06 -23.19
C GLY A 27 12.34 6.86 -23.23
N ILE A 28 11.44 6.55 -24.16
CA ILE A 28 10.19 7.32 -24.39
C ILE A 28 8.98 6.78 -23.61
N LEU A 29 9.16 5.67 -22.88
CA LEU A 29 8.09 5.09 -22.08
C LEU A 29 8.00 5.79 -20.72
N VAL A 30 6.79 6.26 -20.37
CA VAL A 30 6.48 6.89 -19.08
C VAL A 30 6.55 5.84 -17.97
N ASN A 31 7.24 6.20 -16.88
CA ASN A 31 7.83 5.30 -15.89
C ASN A 31 8.94 4.44 -16.50
N PRO A 32 10.21 4.87 -16.37
CA PRO A 32 11.36 4.10 -16.83
C PRO A 32 11.38 2.69 -16.26
N ARG A 33 11.75 1.71 -17.11
CA ARG A 33 11.74 0.29 -16.70
C ARG A 33 12.69 -0.03 -15.55
N GLY A 34 13.73 0.76 -15.34
CA GLY A 34 14.59 0.67 -14.16
C GLY A 34 13.87 0.89 -12.82
N MET A 35 12.65 1.46 -12.82
CA MET A 35 11.83 1.61 -11.60
C MET A 35 11.12 0.32 -11.19
N GLU A 36 10.80 -0.57 -12.13
CA GLU A 36 9.95 -1.72 -11.86
C GLU A 36 10.50 -2.67 -10.78
N PRO A 37 11.81 -2.97 -10.75
CA PRO A 37 12.40 -3.76 -9.67
C PRO A 37 12.18 -3.15 -8.28
N LEU A 38 12.01 -1.81 -8.20
CA LEU A 38 11.76 -1.10 -6.95
C LEU A 38 10.39 -1.38 -6.33
N GLY A 39 9.47 -1.95 -7.10
CA GLY A 39 8.15 -2.38 -6.63
C GLY A 39 8.13 -3.79 -5.98
N ALA A 40 9.25 -4.51 -5.98
CA ALA A 40 9.31 -5.85 -5.41
C ALA A 40 9.14 -5.83 -3.88
N LYS A 41 8.25 -6.66 -3.33
CA LYS A 41 7.95 -6.64 -1.88
C LYS A 41 9.15 -7.02 -1.01
N GLY A 42 10.12 -7.75 -1.56
CA GLY A 42 11.38 -8.05 -0.87
C GLY A 42 12.19 -6.80 -0.50
N LEU A 43 12.00 -5.68 -1.20
CA LEU A 43 12.66 -4.41 -0.86
C LEU A 43 12.24 -3.83 0.48
N PHE A 44 11.08 -4.20 1.02
CA PHE A 44 10.74 -3.77 2.37
C PHE A 44 11.70 -4.36 3.44
N GLU A 45 12.35 -5.49 3.17
CA GLU A 45 13.43 -6.00 4.03
C GLU A 45 14.65 -5.06 4.00
N VAL A 46 15.01 -4.50 2.84
CA VAL A 46 16.12 -3.53 2.71
C VAL A 46 15.97 -2.37 3.66
N MET A 47 14.74 -1.83 3.75
CA MET A 47 14.39 -0.68 4.58
C MET A 47 14.37 -1.01 6.08
N THR A 48 14.21 -2.29 6.44
CA THR A 48 14.00 -2.75 7.82
C THR A 48 15.14 -3.64 8.32
N ASP A 49 16.26 -3.70 7.59
CA ASP A 49 17.46 -4.48 7.92
C ASP A 49 18.74 -3.78 7.42
N LYS A 50 19.51 -4.41 6.51
CA LYS A 50 20.88 -4.04 6.09
C LYS A 50 21.09 -2.56 5.73
N TYR A 51 20.12 -1.90 5.10
CA TYR A 51 20.26 -0.52 4.63
C TYR A 51 19.44 0.49 5.43
N LYS A 52 18.81 0.09 6.55
CA LYS A 52 18.04 0.98 7.41
C LYS A 52 18.79 2.26 7.80
N GLY A 53 20.07 2.14 8.17
CA GLY A 53 20.92 3.28 8.56
C GLY A 53 21.44 4.14 7.39
N GLN A 54 21.12 3.74 6.16
CA GLN A 54 21.57 4.36 4.93
C GLN A 54 20.44 5.04 4.14
N LEU A 55 19.20 4.90 4.62
CA LEU A 55 17.98 5.50 4.07
C LEU A 55 17.46 6.56 5.04
N SER A 56 16.53 7.37 4.57
CA SER A 56 15.91 8.41 5.39
C SER A 56 15.03 7.81 6.50
N GLU A 57 15.02 8.43 7.68
CA GLU A 57 14.23 7.96 8.83
C GLU A 57 12.73 7.85 8.49
N ASP A 58 12.18 8.79 7.72
CA ASP A 58 10.78 8.76 7.30
C ASP A 58 10.45 7.51 6.47
N THR A 59 11.30 7.17 5.50
CA THR A 59 11.11 5.98 4.65
C THR A 59 11.06 4.71 5.50
N VAL A 60 11.98 4.60 6.45
CA VAL A 60 12.06 3.47 7.37
C VAL A 60 10.84 3.43 8.29
N LYS A 61 10.49 4.55 8.93
CA LYS A 61 9.38 4.65 9.90
C LYS A 61 8.02 4.31 9.28
N HIS A 62 7.82 4.65 8.00
CA HIS A 62 6.58 4.37 7.28
C HIS A 62 6.56 3.00 6.59
N THR A 63 7.57 2.15 6.81
CA THR A 63 7.66 0.80 6.25
C THR A 63 7.49 -0.25 7.36
N PRO A 64 6.51 -1.17 7.28
CA PRO A 64 6.37 -2.26 8.25
C PRO A 64 7.55 -3.24 8.18
N TRP A 65 7.96 -3.76 9.34
CA TRP A 65 8.99 -4.81 9.42
C TRP A 65 8.68 -5.95 8.46
N THR A 66 9.65 -6.34 7.65
CA THR A 66 9.48 -7.35 6.58
C THR A 66 10.73 -8.20 6.43
N ARG A 67 10.58 -9.50 6.20
CA ARG A 67 11.65 -10.42 5.80
C ARG A 67 11.19 -11.31 4.65
N GLN A 68 12.09 -11.65 3.73
CA GLN A 68 11.93 -12.76 2.80
C GLN A 68 11.78 -14.05 3.58
N PHE A 69 10.78 -14.83 3.22
CA PHE A 69 10.30 -15.96 4.01
C PHE A 69 10.89 -17.28 3.49
N HIS A 70 11.90 -17.78 4.21
CA HIS A 70 12.52 -19.09 4.03
C HIS A 70 13.26 -19.47 5.33
N THR A 71 13.75 -20.70 5.43
CA THR A 71 14.55 -21.13 6.58
C THR A 71 15.88 -20.38 6.64
N ARG A 72 15.99 -19.45 7.59
CA ARG A 72 17.17 -18.63 7.86
C ARG A 72 17.09 -17.99 9.23
N SER A 73 18.21 -17.47 9.69
CA SER A 73 18.24 -16.51 10.80
C SER A 73 17.90 -15.09 10.33
N ALA A 74 17.36 -14.29 11.24
CA ALA A 74 16.94 -12.90 10.99
C ALA A 74 16.92 -12.08 12.30
N THR A 75 16.38 -10.87 12.24
CA THR A 75 16.04 -10.04 13.40
C THR A 75 14.54 -9.77 13.43
N ASP A 76 13.96 -9.78 14.62
CA ASP A 76 12.53 -9.50 14.85
C ASP A 76 12.21 -8.00 14.73
N PRO A 77 10.94 -7.58 14.85
CA PRO A 77 10.57 -6.16 14.79
C PRO A 77 11.24 -5.27 15.85
N ASN A 78 11.70 -5.84 16.96
CA ASN A 78 12.41 -5.13 18.03
C ASN A 78 13.94 -5.15 17.85
N GLY A 79 14.44 -5.88 16.85
CA GLY A 79 15.87 -6.05 16.59
C GLY A 79 16.50 -7.26 17.29
N GLU A 80 15.70 -8.10 17.96
CA GLU A 80 16.18 -9.31 18.63
C GLU A 80 16.48 -10.43 17.63
N ALA A 81 17.46 -11.27 17.94
CA ALA A 81 17.88 -12.35 17.05
C ALA A 81 16.80 -13.43 16.92
N ILE A 82 16.57 -13.88 15.68
CA ILE A 82 15.74 -15.02 15.30
C ILE A 82 16.66 -16.08 14.71
N GLU A 83 16.74 -17.26 15.32
CA GLU A 83 17.55 -18.37 14.80
C GLU A 83 16.92 -19.01 13.56
N ASP A 84 15.60 -19.23 13.59
CA ASP A 84 14.80 -19.79 12.49
C ASP A 84 13.53 -18.96 12.27
N LEU A 85 13.50 -18.22 11.16
CA LEU A 85 12.39 -17.36 10.76
C LEU A 85 11.08 -18.12 10.56
N VAL A 86 11.13 -19.36 10.07
CA VAL A 86 9.93 -20.18 9.82
C VAL A 86 9.29 -20.57 11.14
N ALA A 87 10.08 -21.12 12.06
CA ALA A 87 9.60 -21.49 13.40
C ALA A 87 9.13 -20.27 14.20
N TRP A 88 9.84 -19.14 14.09
CA TRP A 88 9.43 -17.88 14.72
C TRP A 88 8.10 -17.36 14.17
N THR A 89 7.89 -17.45 12.85
CA THR A 89 6.65 -17.01 12.19
C THR A 89 5.46 -17.84 12.66
N GLU A 90 5.61 -19.16 12.78
CA GLU A 90 4.54 -20.03 13.30
C GLU A 90 4.18 -19.66 14.75
N LYS A 91 5.17 -19.38 15.60
CA LYS A 91 4.97 -19.02 17.00
C LYS A 91 4.30 -17.65 17.19
N HIS A 92 4.60 -16.68 16.33
CA HIS A 92 4.10 -15.30 16.42
C HIS A 92 2.99 -14.99 15.41
N TRP A 93 2.35 -16.03 14.90
CA TRP A 93 1.44 -15.98 13.76
C TRP A 93 0.42 -14.86 13.80
N GLU A 94 -0.24 -14.66 14.94
CA GLU A 94 -1.35 -13.71 15.11
C GLU A 94 -1.01 -12.28 14.67
N GLY A 95 0.23 -11.84 14.93
CA GLY A 95 0.74 -10.50 14.61
C GLY A 95 1.41 -10.36 13.25
N LEU A 96 1.27 -11.36 12.35
CA LEU A 96 2.01 -11.43 11.10
C LEU A 96 1.10 -11.60 9.88
N VAL A 97 1.66 -11.29 8.71
CA VAL A 97 1.06 -11.55 7.41
C VAL A 97 2.10 -12.19 6.49
N LEU A 98 1.73 -13.28 5.84
CA LEU A 98 2.49 -13.86 4.74
C LEU A 98 1.92 -13.39 3.41
N LYS A 99 2.79 -12.92 2.51
CA LYS A 99 2.39 -12.41 1.18
C LYS A 99 3.34 -12.96 0.11
N PRO A 100 2.83 -13.35 -1.07
CA PRO A 100 3.70 -13.63 -2.21
C PRO A 100 4.55 -12.40 -2.55
N ALA A 101 5.85 -12.57 -2.80
CA ALA A 101 6.73 -11.45 -3.13
C ALA A 101 6.31 -10.84 -4.48
N HIS A 102 5.95 -11.69 -5.44
CA HIS A 102 5.35 -11.29 -6.71
C HIS A 102 3.85 -11.61 -6.78
N GLY A 103 3.06 -10.73 -7.40
CA GLY A 103 1.61 -10.92 -7.59
C GLY A 103 0.74 -9.79 -7.03
N TYR A 104 -0.46 -9.70 -7.60
CA TYR A 104 -1.47 -8.65 -7.39
C TYR A 104 -2.78 -9.25 -6.88
N SER A 105 -3.72 -8.41 -6.43
CA SER A 105 -5.11 -8.75 -6.07
C SER A 105 -5.36 -9.52 -4.75
N GLY A 106 -4.33 -9.71 -3.92
CA GLY A 106 -4.49 -10.32 -2.59
C GLY A 106 -4.58 -11.85 -2.58
N HIS A 107 -4.39 -12.49 -3.73
CA HIS A 107 -4.28 -13.94 -3.82
C HIS A 107 -3.02 -14.44 -3.09
N GLY A 108 -3.14 -15.54 -2.35
CA GLY A 108 -2.03 -16.11 -1.57
C GLY A 108 -1.66 -15.34 -0.30
N ILE A 109 -2.41 -14.30 0.10
CA ILE A 109 -2.17 -13.60 1.36
C ILE A 109 -2.75 -14.39 2.54
N PHE A 110 -1.92 -14.68 3.54
CA PHE A 110 -2.36 -15.27 4.79
C PHE A 110 -2.21 -14.25 5.93
N VAL A 111 -3.32 -13.93 6.59
CA VAL A 111 -3.37 -12.95 7.69
C VAL A 111 -3.48 -13.73 9.01
N GLY A 112 -2.49 -13.55 9.89
CA GLY A 112 -2.33 -14.23 11.16
C GLY A 112 -3.61 -14.52 11.93
N TYR A 113 -4.17 -13.46 12.54
CA TYR A 113 -5.37 -13.53 13.37
C TYR A 113 -6.64 -14.03 12.66
N LYS A 114 -6.66 -14.13 11.32
CA LYS A 114 -7.82 -14.63 10.56
C LYS A 114 -7.76 -16.12 10.27
N GLN A 115 -6.63 -16.77 10.51
CA GLN A 115 -6.37 -18.14 10.08
C GLN A 115 -6.09 -19.03 11.29
N GLU A 116 -6.85 -20.12 11.41
CA GLU A 116 -6.80 -21.02 12.57
C GLU A 116 -5.60 -21.98 12.57
N ASN A 117 -5.00 -22.24 11.40
CA ASN A 117 -3.94 -23.25 11.25
C ASN A 117 -2.62 -22.65 10.74
N PRO A 118 -1.80 -22.03 11.62
CA PRO A 118 -0.53 -21.42 11.24
C PRO A 118 0.38 -22.38 10.47
N LYS A 119 0.55 -23.61 10.96
CA LYS A 119 1.41 -24.65 10.36
C LYS A 119 1.12 -24.84 8.87
N LYS A 120 -0.16 -24.98 8.51
CA LYS A 120 -0.56 -25.18 7.12
C LYS A 120 -0.14 -24.01 6.23
N HIS A 121 -0.38 -22.78 6.68
CA HIS A 121 -0.11 -21.57 5.89
C HIS A 121 1.39 -21.28 5.78
N VAL A 122 2.12 -21.44 6.88
CA VAL A 122 3.58 -21.37 6.95
C VAL A 122 4.20 -22.37 5.98
N GLN A 123 3.76 -23.65 6.02
CA GLN A 123 4.27 -24.67 5.10
C GLN A 123 3.92 -24.34 3.64
N THR A 124 2.69 -23.90 3.36
CA THR A 124 2.26 -23.52 2.00
C THR A 124 3.12 -22.40 1.43
N ALA A 125 3.41 -21.37 2.23
CA ALA A 125 4.26 -20.25 1.82
C ALA A 125 5.72 -20.69 1.64
N LEU A 126 6.21 -21.57 2.51
CA LEU A 126 7.59 -22.10 2.45
C LEU A 126 7.79 -22.95 1.20
N ASP A 127 6.86 -23.86 0.91
CA ASP A 127 6.90 -24.73 -0.27
C ASP A 127 6.82 -23.93 -1.58
N ALA A 128 6.14 -22.79 -1.57
CA ALA A 128 6.06 -21.89 -2.71
C ALA A 128 7.38 -21.11 -2.97
N GLY A 129 8.21 -20.89 -1.95
CA GLY A 129 9.55 -20.28 -2.06
C GLY A 129 9.60 -18.78 -2.36
N ASP A 130 8.49 -18.15 -2.76
CA ASP A 130 8.40 -16.75 -3.17
C ASP A 130 7.49 -15.92 -2.25
N TYR A 131 7.80 -15.90 -0.95
CA TYR A 131 7.00 -15.21 0.06
C TYR A 131 7.83 -14.23 0.88
N ILE A 132 7.14 -13.23 1.42
CA ILE A 132 7.62 -12.41 2.53
C ILE A 132 6.76 -12.65 3.77
N VAL A 133 7.35 -12.49 4.94
CA VAL A 133 6.65 -12.31 6.21
C VAL A 133 6.76 -10.84 6.61
N GLN A 134 5.64 -10.26 7.00
CA GLN A 134 5.55 -8.85 7.35
C GLN A 134 4.75 -8.68 8.64
N GLN A 135 5.16 -7.72 9.47
CA GLN A 135 4.41 -7.36 10.67
C GLN A 135 3.02 -6.86 10.28
N LEU A 136 1.99 -7.39 10.95
CA LEU A 136 0.65 -6.87 10.81
C LEU A 136 0.61 -5.45 11.39
N VAL A 137 0.16 -4.49 10.60
CA VAL A 137 -0.08 -3.13 11.07
C VAL A 137 -1.27 -3.16 12.04
N PRO A 138 -1.10 -2.77 13.32
CA PRO A 138 -2.19 -2.73 14.28
C PRO A 138 -3.35 -1.90 13.77
N LEU A 139 -4.59 -2.44 13.78
CA LEU A 139 -5.80 -1.71 13.33
C LEU A 139 -5.89 -0.31 13.95
N GLY A 140 -5.56 -0.18 15.24
CA GLY A 140 -5.52 1.11 15.93
C GLY A 140 -4.69 2.19 15.24
N LEU A 141 -3.70 1.87 14.39
CA LEU A 141 -2.87 2.85 13.69
C LEU A 141 -3.39 3.26 12.30
N TRP A 142 -4.36 2.53 11.75
CA TRP A 142 -4.81 2.66 10.35
C TRP A 142 -6.29 2.34 10.18
N SER A 143 -7.07 2.33 11.26
CA SER A 143 -8.53 2.26 11.22
C SER A 143 -9.15 3.55 11.74
N GLU A 144 -10.31 3.90 11.19
CA GLU A 144 -11.08 5.04 11.61
C GLU A 144 -12.57 4.70 11.67
N GLN A 145 -13.30 5.33 12.59
CA GLN A 145 -14.76 5.19 12.66
C GLN A 145 -15.48 6.17 11.75
N SER A 146 -16.41 5.66 10.95
CA SER A 146 -17.31 6.47 10.12
C SER A 146 -18.77 6.11 10.41
N THR A 147 -19.64 7.12 10.37
CA THR A 147 -21.09 6.87 10.34
C THR A 147 -21.45 6.03 9.11
N TRP A 148 -22.24 4.97 9.33
CA TRP A 148 -22.62 4.00 8.31
C TRP A 148 -24.09 3.56 8.50
N PRO A 149 -24.83 3.26 7.42
CA PRO A 149 -26.21 2.79 7.52
C PRO A 149 -26.30 1.28 7.78
N ILE A 150 -27.27 0.88 8.60
CA ILE A 150 -27.79 -0.49 8.69
C ILE A 150 -29.12 -0.50 7.95
N LEU A 151 -29.16 -1.13 6.78
CA LEU A 151 -30.29 -0.99 5.84
C LEU A 151 -31.56 -1.67 6.38
N GLU A 152 -31.40 -2.83 7.01
CA GLU A 152 -32.48 -3.65 7.55
C GLU A 152 -33.16 -2.97 8.74
N GLU A 153 -32.36 -2.30 9.58
CA GLU A 153 -32.82 -1.62 10.79
C GLU A 153 -33.24 -0.17 10.54
N ARG A 154 -32.96 0.36 9.35
CA ARG A 154 -33.14 1.78 9.00
C ARG A 154 -32.49 2.70 10.05
N SER A 155 -31.29 2.34 10.47
CA SER A 155 -30.53 3.01 11.54
C SER A 155 -29.14 3.39 11.07
N LEU A 156 -28.47 4.26 11.82
CA LEU A 156 -27.07 4.64 11.60
C LEU A 156 -26.24 4.21 12.81
N PHE A 157 -25.00 3.79 12.55
CA PHE A 157 -24.03 3.43 13.59
C PHE A 157 -22.62 3.88 13.22
N LEU A 158 -21.70 3.85 14.18
CA LEU A 158 -20.29 4.07 13.92
C LEU A 158 -19.65 2.72 13.55
N LYS A 159 -19.20 2.63 12.30
CA LYS A 159 -18.48 1.47 11.79
C LYS A 159 -16.99 1.77 11.74
N GLU A 160 -16.19 0.88 12.30
CA GLU A 160 -14.75 0.89 12.12
C GLU A 160 -14.39 0.37 10.72
N TRP A 161 -13.58 1.15 10.00
CA TRP A 161 -13.05 0.80 8.70
C TRP A 161 -11.53 0.82 8.76
N GLN A 162 -10.89 -0.17 8.14
CA GLN A 162 -9.48 -0.06 7.81
C GLN A 162 -9.33 1.00 6.72
N THR A 163 -8.29 1.81 6.82
CA THR A 163 -7.97 2.88 5.88
C THR A 163 -6.60 2.65 5.26
N ASP A 164 -6.43 3.19 4.07
CA ASP A 164 -5.17 3.22 3.35
C ASP A 164 -4.98 4.61 2.73
N PHE A 165 -3.74 5.09 2.69
CA PHE A 165 -3.41 6.42 2.20
C PHE A 165 -2.19 6.38 1.30
N ARG A 166 -2.39 6.79 0.06
CA ARG A 166 -1.39 6.73 -1.00
C ARG A 166 -0.89 8.12 -1.35
N CYS A 167 0.41 8.27 -1.50
CA CYS A 167 1.03 9.47 -2.06
C CYS A 167 1.38 9.25 -3.53
N PHE A 168 1.03 10.21 -4.38
CA PHE A 168 1.51 10.30 -5.76
C PHE A 168 2.71 11.24 -5.81
N ILE A 169 3.86 10.73 -6.24
CA ILE A 169 5.16 11.40 -6.15
C ILE A 169 5.81 11.42 -7.53
N THR A 170 6.39 12.56 -7.87
CA THR A 170 7.14 12.79 -9.12
C THR A 170 8.51 13.39 -8.79
N ASP A 171 9.31 13.65 -9.81
CA ASP A 171 10.57 14.40 -9.70
C ASP A 171 10.37 15.83 -9.17
N GLU A 172 9.17 16.39 -9.33
CA GLU A 172 8.75 17.67 -8.74
C GLU A 172 8.26 17.55 -7.28
N GLY A 173 8.22 16.33 -6.73
CA GLY A 173 7.77 16.02 -5.38
C GLY A 173 6.32 15.51 -5.34
N LEU A 174 5.65 15.76 -4.21
CA LEU A 174 4.30 15.28 -3.91
C LEU A 174 3.24 15.98 -4.76
N GLN A 175 2.50 15.22 -5.56
CA GLN A 175 1.48 15.73 -6.50
C GLN A 175 0.05 15.56 -5.99
N GLY A 176 -0.20 14.58 -5.14
CA GLY A 176 -1.55 14.33 -4.64
C GLY A 176 -1.67 13.04 -3.84
N PHE A 177 -2.92 12.67 -3.56
CA PHE A 177 -3.23 11.57 -2.67
C PHE A 177 -4.42 10.74 -3.14
N LEU A 178 -4.46 9.49 -2.69
CA LEU A 178 -5.66 8.65 -2.72
C LEU A 178 -5.86 8.04 -1.34
N ALA A 179 -7.02 8.28 -0.73
CA ALA A 179 -7.43 7.58 0.48
C ALA A 179 -8.47 6.51 0.14
N ARG A 180 -8.28 5.31 0.69
CA ARG A 180 -9.18 4.17 0.54
C ARG A 180 -9.66 3.72 1.91
N PHE A 181 -10.81 3.08 1.95
CA PHE A 181 -11.31 2.42 3.14
C PHE A 181 -11.90 1.06 2.79
N GLY A 182 -11.99 0.13 3.74
CA GLY A 182 -12.59 -1.17 3.51
C GLY A 182 -12.36 -2.17 4.64
N GLY A 183 -12.64 -3.44 4.37
CA GLY A 183 -12.27 -4.54 5.26
C GLY A 183 -10.77 -4.84 5.21
N VAL A 184 -10.36 -5.96 5.77
CA VAL A 184 -8.98 -6.46 5.69
C VAL A 184 -8.93 -7.60 4.67
N PRO A 185 -8.36 -7.42 3.45
CA PRO A 185 -7.70 -6.22 2.91
C PRO A 185 -8.68 -5.15 2.36
N THR A 186 -8.22 -3.90 2.23
CA THR A 186 -9.02 -2.70 1.83
C THR A 186 -9.36 -2.63 0.33
N ASN A 187 -9.30 -3.76 -0.37
CA ASN A 187 -9.53 -3.78 -1.81
C ASN A 187 -10.98 -3.42 -2.15
N VAL A 188 -11.17 -2.64 -3.22
CA VAL A 188 -12.51 -2.24 -3.71
C VAL A 188 -13.36 -3.48 -4.04
N GLY A 189 -12.77 -4.49 -4.68
CA GLY A 189 -13.43 -5.76 -4.96
C GLY A 189 -13.80 -6.59 -3.72
N SER A 190 -13.38 -6.19 -2.52
CA SER A 190 -13.69 -6.83 -1.24
C SER A 190 -14.68 -6.00 -0.39
N GLY A 191 -15.42 -5.08 -1.02
CA GLY A 191 -16.38 -4.20 -0.34
C GLY A 191 -15.77 -2.90 0.21
N GLY A 192 -14.57 -2.53 -0.25
CA GLY A 192 -13.94 -1.25 0.02
C GLY A 192 -14.34 -0.14 -0.95
N GLY A 193 -13.83 1.06 -0.70
CA GLY A 193 -14.14 2.27 -1.45
C GLY A 193 -13.07 3.35 -1.32
N ILE A 194 -13.42 4.55 -1.75
CA ILE A 194 -12.58 5.75 -1.66
C ILE A 194 -13.09 6.63 -0.53
N GLN A 195 -12.17 7.18 0.26
CA GLN A 195 -12.48 8.15 1.29
C GLN A 195 -12.14 9.55 0.76
N PRO A 196 -13.09 10.51 0.75
CA PRO A 196 -12.78 11.90 0.41
C PRO A 196 -11.72 12.47 1.34
N LEU A 197 -11.02 13.51 0.90
CA LEU A 197 -9.95 14.15 1.66
C LEU A 197 -10.29 15.61 1.92
N ALA A 198 -10.04 16.06 3.16
CA ALA A 198 -10.24 17.46 3.53
C ALA A 198 -9.09 17.97 4.39
N ILE A 199 -8.71 19.23 4.17
CA ILE A 199 -7.70 19.91 4.98
C ILE A 199 -8.43 20.69 6.09
N LEU A 200 -8.16 20.30 7.33
CA LEU A 200 -8.60 20.99 8.53
C LEU A 200 -7.75 22.26 8.72
N LYS A 201 -8.35 23.42 8.48
CA LYS A 201 -7.68 24.73 8.57
C LYS A 201 -7.66 25.33 9.99
N ASN A 202 -8.32 24.69 10.94
CA ASN A 202 -8.42 25.13 12.33
C ASN A 202 -7.49 24.28 13.20
N ASP A 203 -6.97 24.83 14.30
CA ASP A 203 -6.11 24.15 15.28
C ASP A 203 -6.85 23.08 16.12
N MET A 204 -8.05 22.68 15.69
CA MET A 204 -8.78 21.59 16.30
C MET A 204 -8.02 20.28 16.06
N ARG A 205 -7.89 19.46 17.11
CA ARG A 205 -7.31 18.11 16.96
C ARG A 205 -8.14 17.29 15.96
N PRO A 206 -7.51 16.56 15.01
CA PRO A 206 -8.22 15.78 13.99
C PRO A 206 -9.29 14.84 14.56
N ARG A 207 -8.99 14.12 15.65
CA ARG A 207 -9.96 13.28 16.36
C ARG A 207 -11.25 14.02 16.75
N VAL A 208 -11.14 15.20 17.34
CA VAL A 208 -12.31 16.00 17.76
C VAL A 208 -13.12 16.47 16.54
N ALA A 209 -12.45 16.83 15.46
CA ALA A 209 -13.12 17.22 14.22
C ALA A 209 -13.86 16.02 13.59
N VAL A 210 -13.24 14.85 13.56
CA VAL A 210 -13.86 13.60 13.09
C VAL A 210 -15.06 13.20 13.93
N GLU A 211 -14.95 13.26 15.26
CA GLU A 211 -16.07 12.99 16.19
C GLU A 211 -17.27 13.91 15.89
N LYS A 212 -17.02 15.22 15.71
CA LYS A 212 -18.07 16.17 15.35
C LYS A 212 -18.71 15.90 13.99
N ILE A 213 -17.94 15.51 12.99
CA ILE A 213 -18.48 15.13 11.67
C ILE A 213 -19.36 13.90 11.80
N ASN A 214 -18.89 12.86 12.51
CA ASN A 214 -19.66 11.65 12.74
C ASN A 214 -20.96 11.93 13.52
N GLU A 215 -20.92 12.73 14.58
CA GLU A 215 -22.11 13.18 15.29
C GLU A 215 -23.08 13.95 14.39
N GLY A 216 -22.55 14.83 13.53
CA GLY A 216 -23.35 15.56 12.55
C GLY A 216 -24.06 14.61 11.58
N LEU A 217 -23.33 13.64 11.02
CA LEU A 217 -23.88 12.62 10.13
C LEU A 217 -24.90 11.73 10.83
N LEU A 218 -24.71 11.38 12.10
CA LEU A 218 -25.70 10.64 12.90
C LEU A 218 -26.98 11.46 13.11
N LYS A 219 -26.84 12.77 13.40
CA LYS A 219 -27.97 13.69 13.61
C LYS A 219 -28.78 13.97 12.34
N LEU A 220 -28.22 13.77 11.14
CA LEU A 220 -28.98 13.83 9.88
C LEU A 220 -30.11 12.80 9.85
N GLY A 221 -29.94 11.66 10.53
CA GLY A 221 -30.87 10.53 10.48
C GLY A 221 -30.71 9.68 9.22
N TYR A 222 -31.26 8.47 9.28
CA TYR A 222 -31.07 7.43 8.26
C TYR A 222 -31.52 7.88 6.85
N GLU A 223 -32.72 8.47 6.72
CA GLU A 223 -33.27 8.83 5.40
C GLU A 223 -32.36 9.82 4.66
N ALA A 224 -32.00 10.93 5.32
CA ALA A 224 -31.16 11.96 4.72
C ALA A 224 -29.76 11.43 4.41
N PHE A 225 -29.19 10.59 5.29
CA PHE A 225 -27.89 9.97 5.02
C PHE A 225 -27.93 9.10 3.75
N VAL A 226 -28.93 8.24 3.62
CA VAL A 226 -29.07 7.33 2.47
C VAL A 226 -29.36 8.09 1.19
N GLU A 227 -30.17 9.15 1.25
CA GLU A 227 -30.43 10.04 0.12
C GLU A 227 -29.12 10.66 -0.40
N ILE A 228 -28.33 11.28 0.48
CA ILE A 228 -27.03 11.86 0.11
C ILE A 228 -26.09 10.79 -0.45
N GLN A 229 -26.02 9.61 0.16
CA GLN A 229 -25.18 8.51 -0.32
C GLN A 229 -25.60 8.05 -1.73
N ASN A 230 -26.90 7.98 -2.01
CA ASN A 230 -27.41 7.62 -3.33
C ASN A 230 -27.08 8.68 -4.38
N GLU A 231 -27.17 9.96 -4.04
CA GLU A 231 -26.74 11.05 -4.94
C GLU A 231 -25.25 10.98 -5.26
N VAL A 232 -24.41 10.75 -4.25
CA VAL A 232 -22.96 10.56 -4.42
C VAL A 232 -22.68 9.36 -5.34
N ASN A 233 -23.35 8.23 -5.10
CA ASN A 233 -23.19 7.03 -5.94
C ASN A 233 -23.63 7.27 -7.39
N LYS A 234 -24.73 8.01 -7.60
CA LYS A 234 -25.21 8.37 -8.94
C LYS A 234 -24.19 9.24 -9.67
N LYS A 235 -23.66 10.27 -9.00
CA LYS A 235 -22.60 11.13 -9.56
C LYS A 235 -21.32 10.36 -9.86
N ALA A 236 -20.94 9.40 -9.02
CA ALA A 236 -19.79 8.54 -9.28
C ALA A 236 -19.95 7.77 -10.60
N ILE A 237 -21.15 7.20 -10.85
CA ILE A 237 -21.45 6.53 -12.13
C ILE A 237 -21.41 7.51 -13.30
N GLU A 238 -22.03 8.68 -13.18
CA GLU A 238 -22.05 9.73 -14.22
C GLU A 238 -20.64 10.19 -14.60
N MET A 239 -19.71 10.20 -13.64
CA MET A 239 -18.30 10.58 -13.84
C MET A 239 -17.41 9.40 -14.27
N GLY A 240 -17.96 8.18 -14.39
CA GLY A 240 -17.19 6.98 -14.74
C GLY A 240 -16.36 6.40 -13.60
N PHE A 241 -16.58 6.82 -12.34
CA PHE A 241 -15.98 6.21 -11.15
C PHE A 241 -16.69 4.91 -10.77
N THR A 242 -16.57 3.91 -11.65
CA THR A 242 -17.16 2.58 -11.48
C THR A 242 -16.07 1.51 -11.37
N TYR A 243 -16.37 0.43 -10.66
CA TYR A 243 -15.53 -0.77 -10.61
C TYR A 243 -16.40 -1.99 -10.92
N LEU A 244 -15.97 -2.79 -11.91
CA LEU A 244 -16.79 -3.83 -12.53
C LEU A 244 -18.12 -3.26 -13.07
N LEU A 245 -19.22 -3.50 -12.34
CA LEU A 245 -20.58 -3.16 -12.75
C LEU A 245 -21.27 -2.16 -11.80
N GLY A 246 -20.57 -1.64 -10.79
CA GLY A 246 -21.15 -0.75 -9.77
C GLY A 246 -20.30 0.50 -9.49
N PRO A 247 -20.87 1.51 -8.79
CA PRO A 247 -20.10 2.66 -8.35
C PRO A 247 -18.99 2.23 -7.40
N ILE A 248 -17.83 2.88 -7.48
CA ILE A 248 -16.87 2.83 -6.38
C ILE A 248 -17.54 3.50 -5.18
N MET A 249 -17.60 2.80 -4.06
CA MET A 249 -18.20 3.33 -2.83
C MET A 249 -17.40 4.54 -2.34
N ILE A 250 -18.08 5.64 -2.02
CA ILE A 250 -17.45 6.86 -1.49
C ILE A 250 -18.03 7.12 -0.11
N SER A 251 -17.18 7.22 0.92
CA SER A 251 -17.66 7.54 2.27
C SER A 251 -18.09 9.02 2.36
N LEU A 252 -19.16 9.32 3.11
CA LEU A 252 -19.57 10.71 3.33
C LEU A 252 -18.64 11.47 4.27
N ARG A 253 -17.97 10.76 5.19
CA ARG A 253 -16.99 11.35 6.10
C ARG A 253 -15.62 11.41 5.42
N PRO A 254 -15.02 12.60 5.22
CA PRO A 254 -13.68 12.72 4.68
C PRO A 254 -12.62 12.28 5.70
N ARG A 255 -11.47 11.83 5.21
CA ARG A 255 -10.24 11.75 6.00
C ARG A 255 -9.67 13.15 6.16
N LEU A 256 -9.35 13.52 7.40
CA LEU A 256 -8.89 14.86 7.73
C LEU A 256 -7.37 14.92 7.79
N LEU A 257 -6.79 15.92 7.13
CA LEU A 257 -5.38 16.27 7.21
C LEU A 257 -5.23 17.68 7.78
N THR A 258 -4.16 17.93 8.52
CA THR A 258 -3.76 19.28 8.92
C THR A 258 -2.75 19.84 7.91
N THR A 259 -2.48 21.15 7.96
CA THR A 259 -1.39 21.74 7.17
C THR A 259 -0.03 21.13 7.52
N ASP A 260 0.18 20.75 8.78
CA ASP A 260 1.40 20.09 9.24
C ASP A 260 1.56 18.71 8.63
N HIS A 261 0.49 17.90 8.58
CA HIS A 261 0.52 16.60 7.87
C HIS A 261 0.90 16.79 6.40
N ILE A 262 0.44 17.85 5.73
CA ILE A 262 0.85 18.14 4.34
C ILE A 262 2.35 18.46 4.26
N GLY A 263 2.90 19.16 5.25
CA GLY A 263 4.34 19.41 5.38
C GLY A 263 5.14 18.12 5.54
N GLU A 264 4.72 17.24 6.45
CA GLU A 264 5.33 15.93 6.71
C GLU A 264 5.27 15.04 5.47
N LEU A 265 4.12 14.95 4.79
CA LEU A 265 3.96 14.18 3.56
C LEU A 265 4.85 14.68 2.42
N ARG A 266 5.08 16.01 2.33
CA ARG A 266 6.04 16.57 1.35
C ARG A 266 7.47 16.18 1.68
N GLN A 267 7.84 16.17 2.96
CA GLN A 267 9.17 15.75 3.38
C GLN A 267 9.38 14.26 3.12
N TYR A 268 8.40 13.42 3.51
CA TYR A 268 8.36 12.00 3.20
C TYR A 268 8.51 11.74 1.71
N ALA A 269 7.75 12.42 0.85
CA ALA A 269 7.80 12.21 -0.59
C ALA A 269 9.18 12.52 -1.19
N ARG A 270 9.84 13.59 -0.72
CA ARG A 270 11.21 13.93 -1.14
C ARG A 270 12.21 12.87 -0.69
N ASN A 271 12.12 12.48 0.57
CA ASN A 271 13.00 11.47 1.17
C ASN A 271 12.87 10.13 0.45
N LEU A 272 11.63 9.66 0.24
CA LEU A 272 11.35 8.41 -0.46
C LEU A 272 11.86 8.44 -1.91
N TRP A 273 11.71 9.56 -2.61
CA TRP A 273 12.25 9.69 -3.97
C TRP A 273 13.77 9.51 -4.00
N GLN A 274 14.50 10.18 -3.10
CA GLN A 274 15.96 10.05 -3.02
C GLN A 274 16.40 8.65 -2.60
N ASP A 275 15.70 8.05 -1.63
CA ASP A 275 15.95 6.69 -1.19
C ASP A 275 15.71 5.69 -2.33
N ALA A 276 14.64 5.87 -3.11
CA ALA A 276 14.35 5.03 -4.27
C ALA A 276 15.44 5.11 -5.35
N LEU A 277 16.05 6.28 -5.57
CA LEU A 277 17.19 6.42 -6.48
C LEU A 277 18.41 5.64 -6.01
N LYS A 278 18.69 5.70 -4.70
CA LYS A 278 19.76 4.91 -4.09
C LYS A 278 19.49 3.41 -4.22
N LEU A 279 18.26 2.97 -4.01
CA LEU A 279 17.86 1.58 -4.19
C LEU A 279 17.99 1.13 -5.65
N GLU A 280 17.65 1.99 -6.62
CA GLU A 280 17.86 1.72 -8.05
C GLU A 280 19.34 1.50 -8.35
N GLU A 281 20.21 2.37 -7.82
CA GLU A 281 21.65 2.26 -8.00
C GLU A 281 22.20 0.94 -7.46
N LEU A 282 21.84 0.58 -6.22
CA LEU A 282 22.22 -0.68 -5.59
C LEU A 282 21.71 -1.89 -6.38
N TRP A 283 20.46 -1.86 -6.85
CA TRP A 283 19.88 -2.93 -7.66
C TRP A 283 20.64 -3.12 -8.98
N ARG A 284 20.93 -2.04 -9.71
CA ARG A 284 21.71 -2.13 -10.95
C ARG A 284 23.14 -2.62 -10.70
N GLY A 285 23.71 -2.31 -9.53
CA GLY A 285 25.00 -2.81 -9.08
C GLY A 285 25.01 -4.29 -8.70
N GLY A 286 23.84 -4.94 -8.62
CA GLY A 286 23.69 -6.34 -8.21
C GLY A 286 23.66 -6.54 -6.69
N GLU A 287 23.60 -5.47 -5.90
CA GLU A 287 23.66 -5.55 -4.43
C GLU A 287 22.33 -5.95 -3.77
N LEU A 288 21.26 -6.03 -4.56
CA LEU A 288 19.89 -6.37 -4.13
C LEU A 288 19.32 -7.59 -4.88
N ASP A 289 20.14 -8.34 -5.61
CA ASP A 289 19.71 -9.47 -6.44
C ASP A 289 19.08 -10.61 -5.62
N ASP A 290 19.49 -10.75 -4.35
CA ASP A 290 18.93 -11.71 -3.40
C ASP A 290 17.54 -11.30 -2.87
N LEU A 291 17.19 -10.01 -2.94
CA LEU A 291 15.95 -9.42 -2.41
C LEU A 291 14.94 -9.07 -3.52
N VAL A 292 15.41 -8.93 -4.75
CA VAL A 292 14.62 -8.51 -5.91
C VAL A 292 14.79 -9.53 -7.03
N GLN A 293 13.97 -10.58 -6.97
CA GLN A 293 13.98 -11.63 -7.98
C GLN A 293 13.28 -11.15 -9.25
N VAL A 294 14.06 -10.93 -10.30
CA VAL A 294 13.58 -10.49 -11.61
C VAL A 294 14.17 -11.41 -12.65
N GLY A 295 13.34 -11.88 -13.60
CA GLY A 295 13.79 -12.77 -14.66
C GLY A 295 14.89 -12.14 -15.52
N PRO A 296 15.79 -12.92 -16.15
CA PRO A 296 16.91 -12.37 -16.92
C PRO A 296 16.48 -11.39 -18.03
N GLU A 297 15.40 -11.71 -18.75
CA GLU A 297 14.85 -10.85 -19.81
C GLU A 297 14.24 -9.56 -19.25
N GLU A 298 13.53 -9.65 -18.13
CA GLU A 298 12.97 -8.48 -17.44
C GLU A 298 14.09 -7.57 -16.93
N ARG A 299 15.16 -8.14 -16.35
CA ARG A 299 16.34 -7.40 -15.91
C ARG A 299 17.02 -6.69 -17.09
N GLU A 300 17.20 -7.38 -18.21
CA GLU A 300 17.79 -6.79 -19.42
C GLU A 300 16.97 -5.58 -19.89
N LEU A 301 15.64 -5.70 -19.94
CA LEU A 301 14.75 -4.62 -20.35
C LEU A 301 14.77 -3.44 -19.35
N ALA A 302 14.77 -3.71 -18.05
CA ALA A 302 14.91 -2.69 -17.02
C ALA A 302 16.24 -1.92 -17.13
N LEU A 303 17.34 -2.63 -17.41
CA LEU A 303 18.66 -2.01 -17.58
C LEU A 303 18.81 -1.21 -18.89
N LYS A 304 17.99 -1.49 -19.91
CA LYS A 304 17.95 -0.68 -21.15
C LYS A 304 17.33 0.70 -20.97
N GLN A 305 16.51 0.88 -19.93
CA GLN A 305 15.91 2.18 -19.58
C GLN A 305 16.05 2.41 -18.06
N PRO A 306 17.28 2.69 -17.58
CA PRO A 306 17.49 2.98 -16.16
C PRO A 306 16.73 4.24 -15.77
N TRP A 307 16.28 4.33 -14.53
CA TRP A 307 15.49 5.47 -14.08
C TRP A 307 16.33 6.71 -13.86
N ARG A 308 17.38 6.62 -13.02
CA ARG A 308 18.33 7.72 -12.73
C ARG A 308 17.67 9.06 -12.36
N GLY A 309 16.46 9.01 -11.81
CA GLY A 309 15.72 10.21 -11.39
C GLY A 309 15.14 11.03 -12.53
N SER A 310 15.03 10.44 -13.72
CA SER A 310 14.22 11.03 -14.79
C SER A 310 12.74 11.11 -14.38
N PRO A 311 11.95 12.01 -15.02
CA PRO A 311 10.55 12.18 -14.68
C PRO A 311 9.76 10.88 -14.70
N ALA A 312 9.04 10.63 -13.61
CA ALA A 312 8.26 9.42 -13.41
C ALA A 312 7.20 9.63 -12.33
N LEU A 313 6.27 8.68 -12.23
CA LEU A 313 5.26 8.61 -11.18
C LEU A 313 5.51 7.42 -10.26
N MET A 314 5.83 7.71 -9.01
CA MET A 314 5.88 6.75 -7.91
C MET A 314 4.62 6.87 -7.06
N VAL A 315 4.06 5.71 -6.69
CA VAL A 315 2.91 5.64 -5.77
C VAL A 315 3.35 4.87 -4.54
N SER A 316 3.15 5.45 -3.36
CA SER A 316 3.56 4.83 -2.09
C SER A 316 2.39 4.69 -1.13
N ASP A 317 2.21 3.46 -0.62
CA ASP A 317 1.31 3.11 0.47
C ASP A 317 2.14 3.11 1.76
N GLY A 318 2.06 4.19 2.54
CA GLY A 318 2.82 4.35 3.79
C GLY A 318 1.96 4.16 5.03
N LEU A 319 2.61 3.86 6.16
CA LEU A 319 1.93 3.81 7.46
C LEU A 319 1.64 5.22 7.98
N PHE A 320 0.49 5.77 7.60
CA PHE A 320 0.07 7.12 8.01
C PHE A 320 -1.10 7.07 9.02
N SER A 321 -0.83 7.55 10.23
CA SER A 321 -1.85 8.03 11.16
C SER A 321 -1.94 9.55 11.06
N PHE A 322 -3.16 10.08 10.96
CA PHE A 322 -3.44 11.51 10.96
C PHE A 322 -4.15 11.96 12.24
N GLY A 323 -3.98 11.20 13.33
CA GLY A 323 -4.50 11.54 14.65
C GLY A 323 -6.02 11.47 14.80
N ALA A 324 -6.70 10.74 13.91
CA ALA A 324 -8.12 10.38 14.02
C ALA A 324 -8.35 8.87 14.19
N ASP A 325 -7.25 8.13 14.29
CA ASP A 325 -7.22 6.70 14.51
C ASP A 325 -7.69 6.31 15.91
N LEU A 326 -8.04 5.04 16.06
CA LEU A 326 -8.66 4.50 17.27
C LEU A 326 -7.65 4.06 18.33
N MET A 327 -6.41 4.55 18.29
CA MET A 327 -5.45 4.25 19.35
C MET A 327 -6.11 4.53 20.71
N ASN A 328 -6.17 3.47 21.53
CA ASN A 328 -6.63 3.54 22.90
C ASN A 328 -5.88 4.69 23.59
N GLY A 329 -6.64 5.60 24.20
CA GLY A 329 -6.06 6.66 25.02
C GLY A 329 -5.27 6.13 26.20
#